data_AF-A0A1G3AC78-F1
#
_entry.id   AF-A0A1G3AC78-F1
#
_cell.length_a   1.000
_cell.length_b   1.000
_cell.length_c   1.000
_cell.angle_alpha   90.00
_cell.angle_beta   90.00
_cell.angle_gamma   90.00
#
_symmetry.space_group_name_H-M   'P 1'
#
loop_
_entity.id
_entity.type
_entity.pdbx_description
1 polymer ?
#
loop_
_entity_poly.entity_id
_entity_poly.type
_entity_poly.pdbx_seq_one_letter_code
_entity_poly.pdbx_strand_id
1 'polypeptide(L)'
;MENFRQFDVFAERKYEGNQLAVVRNAANLPDEQMLRITKEMNYSETTFILSDEPKDRGYDVRIFTPETEVPFAGHPTLGTAFVIRHLIAKQPVDTVKLNLKVGPIPVTFDKNEQGEDILWMQQIEPTFAKTATGSSNGCLAGYLIEHKYFGTSQMNIRVEQGYEIDRPSLLYLRAENGGEHIAVSVGGKVVKVAEGRLF
;
A
#
# COMPACT_ATOMS: atom_id res chain seq x y z
N MET A 1 10.55 -7.05 -21.96
CA MET A 1 9.31 -7.82 -21.76
C MET A 1 8.97 -7.78 -20.30
N GLU A 2 7.96 -6.99 -20.00
CA GLU A 2 7.64 -6.56 -18.66
C GLU A 2 6.49 -7.44 -18.16
N ASN A 3 6.76 -8.29 -17.17
CA ASN A 3 5.71 -9.06 -16.52
C ASN A 3 4.97 -8.13 -15.55
N PHE A 4 3.65 -8.08 -15.66
CA PHE A 4 2.81 -7.36 -14.71
C PHE A 4 1.89 -8.32 -13.97
N ARG A 5 1.50 -7.92 -12.77
CA ARG A 5 0.47 -8.59 -11.98
C ARG A 5 -0.53 -7.56 -11.49
N GLN A 6 -1.81 -7.92 -11.57
CA GLN A 6 -2.91 -7.10 -11.10
C GLN A 6 -3.42 -7.63 -9.77
N PHE A 7 -3.66 -6.71 -8.85
CA PHE A 7 -4.20 -6.97 -7.52
C PHE A 7 -5.35 -6.03 -7.22
N ASP A 8 -6.18 -6.47 -6.29
CA ASP A 8 -7.12 -5.64 -5.57
C ASP A 8 -6.64 -5.52 -4.12
N VAL A 9 -6.36 -4.29 -3.67
CA VAL A 9 -5.88 -3.97 -2.32
C VAL A 9 -7.04 -3.46 -1.49
N PHE A 10 -7.06 -3.81 -0.20
CA PHE A 10 -8.21 -3.58 0.69
C PHE A 10 -9.46 -4.34 0.23
N ALA A 11 -9.28 -5.54 -0.30
CA ALA A 11 -10.34 -6.35 -0.89
C ALA A 11 -10.51 -7.67 -0.15
N GLU A 12 -11.75 -8.10 0.04
CA GLU A 12 -12.05 -9.44 0.55
C GLU A 12 -12.19 -10.46 -0.58
N ARG A 13 -12.59 -10.00 -1.77
CA ARG A 13 -12.75 -10.82 -2.98
C ARG A 13 -12.15 -10.13 -4.21
N LYS A 14 -12.04 -10.88 -5.30
CA LYS A 14 -11.66 -10.31 -6.59
C LYS A 14 -12.69 -9.27 -7.03
N TYR A 15 -12.21 -8.23 -7.71
CA TYR A 15 -12.98 -7.12 -8.28
C TYR A 15 -13.53 -6.12 -7.24
N GLU A 16 -13.08 -6.22 -6.00
CA GLU A 16 -13.35 -5.29 -4.91
C GLU A 16 -12.11 -4.39 -4.63
N GLY A 17 -12.15 -3.48 -3.66
CA GLY A 17 -10.95 -2.75 -3.22
C GLY A 17 -10.41 -1.71 -4.20
N ASN A 18 -9.10 -1.48 -4.15
CA ASN A 18 -8.35 -0.58 -5.04
C ASN A 18 -7.45 -1.38 -5.99
N GLN A 19 -7.57 -1.10 -7.29
CA GLN A 19 -6.81 -1.81 -8.31
C GLN A 19 -5.34 -1.39 -8.26
N LEU A 20 -4.44 -2.35 -8.41
CA LEU A 20 -3.01 -2.10 -8.47
C LEU A 20 -2.36 -2.99 -9.54
N ALA A 21 -1.62 -2.37 -10.45
CA ALA A 21 -0.67 -3.07 -11.30
C ALA A 21 0.74 -3.01 -10.69
N VAL A 22 1.42 -4.15 -10.63
CA VAL A 22 2.81 -4.27 -10.17
C VAL A 22 3.66 -4.86 -11.28
N VAL A 23 4.65 -4.10 -11.74
CA VAL A 23 5.64 -4.51 -12.75
C VAL A 23 6.95 -4.86 -12.06
N ARG A 24 7.55 -5.99 -12.41
CA ARG A 24 8.81 -6.48 -11.82
C ARG A 24 10.01 -6.29 -12.73
N ASN A 25 11.20 -6.30 -12.13
CA ASN A 25 12.51 -6.21 -12.81
C ASN A 25 12.60 -4.98 -13.73
N ALA A 26 12.12 -3.85 -13.20
CA ALA A 26 11.92 -2.62 -13.95
C ALA A 26 13.13 -1.67 -13.92
N ALA A 27 14.30 -2.07 -13.40
CA ALA A 27 15.48 -1.21 -13.25
C ALA A 27 15.94 -0.55 -14.56
N ASN A 28 15.72 -1.21 -15.70
CA ASN A 28 16.15 -0.71 -17.01
C ASN A 28 15.05 0.08 -17.74
N LEU A 29 13.86 0.25 -17.17
CA LEU A 29 12.79 1.03 -17.78
C LEU A 29 13.02 2.52 -17.53
N PRO A 30 13.07 3.37 -18.58
CA PRO A 30 13.09 4.81 -18.41
C PRO A 30 11.79 5.32 -17.76
N ASP A 31 11.87 6.47 -17.09
CA ASP A 31 10.73 7.14 -16.44
C ASP A 31 9.55 7.34 -17.39
N GLU A 32 9.83 7.75 -18.64
CA GLU A 32 8.82 7.92 -19.68
C GLU A 32 8.09 6.61 -19.97
N GLN A 33 8.79 5.48 -19.99
CA GLN A 33 8.19 4.18 -20.24
C GLN A 33 7.35 3.72 -19.05
N MET A 34 7.83 3.92 -17.81
CA MET A 34 7.03 3.64 -16.60
C MET A 34 5.74 4.46 -16.58
N LEU A 35 5.82 5.75 -16.95
CA LEU A 35 4.65 6.62 -17.06
C LEU A 35 3.69 6.16 -18.17
N ARG A 36 4.21 5.78 -19.34
CA ARG A 36 3.38 5.23 -20.44
C ARG A 36 2.67 3.95 -20.04
N ILE A 37 3.35 3.03 -19.36
CA ILE A 37 2.75 1.80 -18.82
C ILE A 37 1.64 2.16 -17.82
N THR A 38 1.89 3.11 -16.92
CA THR A 38 0.91 3.53 -15.92
C THR A 38 -0.35 4.11 -16.57
N LYS A 39 -0.19 4.94 -17.61
CA LYS A 39 -1.29 5.48 -18.42
C LYS A 39 -2.08 4.38 -19.14
N GLU A 40 -1.38 3.41 -19.72
CA GLU A 40 -2.00 2.27 -20.41
C GLU A 40 -2.82 1.38 -19.45
N MET A 41 -2.30 1.12 -18.25
CA MET A 41 -3.01 0.36 -17.23
C MET A 41 -4.29 1.06 -16.75
N ASN A 42 -4.29 2.40 -16.76
CA ASN A 42 -5.42 3.25 -16.39
C ASN A 42 -6.00 2.95 -14.99
N TYR A 43 -5.14 2.59 -14.05
CA TYR A 43 -5.43 2.56 -12.62
C TYR A 43 -4.91 3.84 -11.95
N SER A 44 -5.33 4.08 -10.71
CA SER A 44 -4.85 5.22 -9.91
C SER A 44 -3.34 5.25 -9.80
N GLU A 45 -2.71 4.08 -9.61
CA GLU A 45 -1.26 3.94 -9.57
C GLU A 45 -0.78 2.60 -10.16
N THR A 46 0.46 2.60 -10.63
CA THR A 46 1.23 1.40 -10.96
C THR A 46 2.56 1.43 -10.22
N THR A 47 2.99 0.29 -9.71
CA THR A 47 4.29 0.17 -9.03
C THR A 47 5.29 -0.64 -9.83
N PHE A 48 6.56 -0.27 -9.67
CA PHE A 48 7.68 -0.85 -10.37
C PHE A 48 8.70 -1.32 -9.33
N ILE A 49 8.83 -2.64 -9.19
CA ILE A 49 9.90 -3.26 -8.41
C ILE A 49 11.13 -3.30 -9.31
N LEU A 50 12.19 -2.59 -8.92
CA LEU A 50 13.36 -2.41 -9.79
C LEU A 50 14.15 -3.72 -9.95
N SER A 51 14.29 -4.48 -8.86
CA SER A 51 15.04 -5.74 -8.81
C SER A 51 14.39 -6.74 -7.86
N ASP A 52 14.51 -8.02 -8.18
CA ASP A 52 14.15 -9.14 -7.30
C ASP A 52 15.16 -9.34 -6.15
N GLU A 53 16.34 -8.71 -6.20
CA GLU A 53 17.34 -8.76 -5.14
C GLU A 53 17.26 -7.51 -4.25
N PRO A 54 17.22 -7.67 -2.92
CA PRO A 54 17.11 -6.55 -2.00
C PRO A 54 18.40 -5.70 -1.96
N LYS A 55 18.23 -4.40 -1.73
CA LYS A 55 19.29 -3.41 -1.53
C LYS A 55 19.03 -2.65 -0.22
N ASP A 56 20.07 -2.40 0.57
CA ASP A 56 19.96 -1.65 1.84
C ASP A 56 18.90 -2.20 2.81
N ARG A 57 18.76 -3.53 2.84
CA ARG A 57 17.75 -4.29 3.63
C ARG A 57 16.29 -4.05 3.20
N GLY A 58 16.06 -3.59 1.97
CA GLY A 58 14.73 -3.41 1.38
C GLY A 58 14.72 -3.65 -0.13
N TYR A 59 13.60 -3.37 -0.78
CA TYR A 59 13.46 -3.49 -2.24
C TYR A 59 13.22 -2.10 -2.82
N ASP A 60 13.98 -1.74 -3.86
CA ASP A 60 13.80 -0.47 -4.55
C ASP A 60 12.50 -0.50 -5.35
N VAL A 61 11.59 0.41 -5.04
CA VAL A 61 10.25 0.47 -5.62
C VAL A 61 9.94 1.90 -6.03
N ARG A 62 9.34 2.06 -7.22
CA ARG A 62 8.82 3.33 -7.73
C ARG A 62 7.31 3.25 -7.88
N ILE A 63 6.63 4.37 -7.68
CA ILE A 63 5.17 4.48 -7.73
C ILE A 63 4.81 5.62 -8.68
N PHE A 64 4.01 5.32 -9.69
CA PHE A 64 3.56 6.31 -10.66
C PHE A 64 2.04 6.41 -10.62
N THR A 65 1.53 7.64 -10.68
CA THR A 65 0.17 7.93 -11.17
C THR A 65 0.22 8.12 -12.70
N PRO A 66 -0.93 8.21 -13.39
CA PRO A 66 -0.96 8.54 -14.81
C PRO A 66 -0.26 9.87 -15.17
N GLU A 67 -0.07 10.77 -14.22
CA GLU A 67 0.54 12.09 -14.42
C GLU A 67 2.03 12.11 -14.11
N THR A 68 2.46 11.52 -12.99
CA THR A 68 3.83 11.65 -12.49
C THR A 68 4.22 10.55 -11.52
N GLU A 69 5.51 10.43 -11.25
CA GLU A 69 5.99 9.65 -10.11
C GLU A 69 5.63 10.33 -8.79
N VAL A 70 5.09 9.57 -7.85
CA VAL A 70 4.77 10.02 -6.50
C VAL A 70 5.73 9.39 -5.48
N PRO A 71 6.08 10.12 -4.41
CA PRO A 71 7.10 9.64 -3.49
C PRO A 71 6.63 8.52 -2.56
N PHE A 72 5.31 8.41 -2.38
CA PHE A 72 4.64 7.44 -1.53
C PHE A 72 3.15 7.36 -1.91
N ALA A 73 2.57 6.17 -1.81
CA ALA A 73 1.13 5.96 -1.86
C ALA A 73 0.77 4.71 -1.03
N GLY A 74 -0.38 4.75 -0.35
CA GLY A 74 -0.71 3.73 0.65
C GLY A 74 -1.02 2.35 0.09
N HIS A 75 -2.12 2.21 -0.66
CA HIS A 75 -2.51 0.91 -1.23
C HIS A 75 -1.44 0.32 -2.17
N PRO A 76 -0.69 1.14 -2.97
CA PRO A 76 0.39 0.62 -3.81
C PRO A 76 1.55 0.03 -2.98
N THR A 77 1.86 0.63 -1.82
CA THR A 77 2.86 0.11 -0.88
C THR A 77 2.48 -1.28 -0.37
N LEU A 78 1.24 -1.45 0.12
CA LEU A 78 0.77 -2.75 0.63
C LEU A 78 0.74 -3.83 -0.45
N GLY A 79 0.16 -3.53 -1.62
CA GLY A 79 0.09 -4.49 -2.72
C GLY A 79 1.45 -4.88 -3.27
N THR A 80 2.42 -3.96 -3.31
CA THR A 80 3.78 -4.27 -3.75
C THR A 80 4.53 -5.14 -2.73
N ALA A 81 4.37 -4.86 -1.44
CA ALA A 81 4.94 -5.70 -0.38
C ALA A 81 4.36 -7.12 -0.41
N PHE A 82 3.07 -7.29 -0.73
CA PHE A 82 2.46 -8.60 -0.95
C PHE A 82 3.17 -9.39 -2.05
N VAL A 83 3.44 -8.74 -3.20
CA VAL A 83 4.17 -9.35 -4.32
C VAL A 83 5.55 -9.81 -3.89
N ILE A 84 6.28 -8.95 -3.17
CA ILE A 84 7.63 -9.27 -2.72
C ILE A 84 7.61 -10.48 -1.79
N ARG A 85 6.76 -10.48 -0.75
CA ARG A 85 6.69 -11.58 0.22
C ARG A 85 6.38 -12.93 -0.43
N HIS A 86 5.43 -12.96 -1.36
CA HIS A 86 4.91 -14.20 -1.90
C HIS A 86 5.63 -14.71 -3.15
N LEU A 87 6.27 -13.81 -3.92
CA LEU A 87 6.75 -14.13 -5.28
C LEU A 87 8.24 -13.83 -5.49
N ILE A 88 8.89 -13.13 -4.55
CA ILE A 88 10.28 -12.70 -4.67
C ILE A 88 11.11 -13.23 -3.50
N ALA A 89 10.62 -13.05 -2.27
CA ALA A 89 11.30 -13.51 -1.08
C ALA A 89 11.49 -15.03 -1.12
N LYS A 90 12.75 -15.47 -0.94
CA LYS A 90 13.15 -16.89 -0.99
C LYS A 90 12.72 -17.67 0.27
N GLN A 91 12.38 -16.96 1.34
CA GLN A 91 11.96 -17.52 2.62
C GLN A 91 10.83 -16.66 3.21
N PRO A 92 9.99 -17.23 4.09
CA PRO A 92 8.99 -16.45 4.81
C PRO A 92 9.64 -15.29 5.56
N VAL A 93 9.08 -14.10 5.38
CA VAL A 93 9.48 -12.88 6.09
C VAL A 93 8.27 -12.25 6.76
N ASP A 94 8.45 -11.76 7.98
CA ASP A 94 7.39 -11.07 8.74
C ASP A 94 7.32 -9.58 8.41
N THR A 95 8.36 -9.06 7.77
CA THR A 95 8.44 -7.66 7.34
C THR A 95 9.09 -7.57 5.97
N VAL A 96 8.47 -6.79 5.09
CA VAL A 96 9.04 -6.38 3.80
C VAL A 96 9.28 -4.88 3.86
N LYS A 97 10.51 -4.45 3.57
CA LYS A 97 10.86 -3.03 3.51
C LYS A 97 10.89 -2.56 2.06
N LEU A 98 10.14 -1.52 1.74
CA LEU A 98 10.16 -0.88 0.42
C LEU A 98 10.99 0.40 0.49
N ASN A 99 12.05 0.49 -0.30
CA ASN A 99 12.81 1.72 -0.45
C ASN A 99 12.08 2.61 -1.46
N LEU A 100 11.29 3.55 -0.95
CA LEU A 100 10.54 4.54 -1.73
C LEU A 100 11.28 5.89 -1.71
N LYS A 101 10.85 6.85 -2.53
CA LYS A 101 11.46 8.20 -2.54
C LYS A 101 11.31 8.94 -1.21
N VAL A 102 10.24 8.67 -0.46
CA VAL A 102 10.04 9.25 0.88
C VAL A 102 10.97 8.63 1.93
N GLY A 103 11.71 7.59 1.57
CA GLY A 103 12.50 6.77 2.47
C GLY A 103 11.93 5.36 2.59
N PRO A 104 12.56 4.52 3.41
CA PRO A 104 12.21 3.12 3.48
C PRO A 104 10.98 2.87 4.36
N ILE A 105 9.95 2.23 3.81
CA ILE A 105 8.69 1.94 4.50
C ILE A 105 8.60 0.44 4.82
N PRO A 106 8.53 0.05 6.10
CA PRO A 106 8.27 -1.33 6.49
C PRO A 106 6.78 -1.67 6.33
N VAL A 107 6.52 -2.84 5.77
CA VAL A 107 5.20 -3.47 5.74
C VAL A 107 5.29 -4.77 6.52
N THR A 108 4.48 -4.90 7.57
CA THR A 108 4.38 -6.10 8.40
C THR A 108 3.17 -6.93 8.01
N PHE A 109 3.18 -8.21 8.40
CA PHE A 109 2.15 -9.16 8.02
C PHE A 109 1.61 -9.86 9.26
N ASP A 110 0.34 -9.60 9.58
CA ASP A 110 -0.40 -10.32 10.61
C ASP A 110 -1.22 -11.45 9.96
N LYS A 111 -1.68 -12.41 10.77
CA LYS A 111 -2.67 -13.40 10.35
C LYS A 111 -4.04 -13.08 10.95
N ASN A 112 -5.10 -13.16 10.16
CA ASN A 112 -6.46 -13.17 10.69
C ASN A 112 -6.83 -14.54 11.27
N GLU A 113 -8.03 -14.65 11.85
CA GLU A 113 -8.55 -15.91 12.44
C GLU A 113 -8.63 -17.07 11.43
N GLN A 114 -8.67 -16.75 10.13
CA GLN A 114 -8.75 -17.71 9.02
C GLN A 114 -7.36 -18.07 8.46
N GLY A 115 -6.28 -17.51 9.03
CA GLY A 115 -4.90 -17.73 8.58
C GLY A 115 -4.49 -16.94 7.33
N GLU A 116 -5.32 -15.99 6.90
CA GLU A 116 -5.01 -15.09 5.77
C GLU A 116 -4.16 -13.92 6.24
N ASP A 117 -3.36 -13.36 5.32
CA ASP A 117 -2.50 -12.22 5.62
C ASP A 117 -3.30 -10.91 5.72
N ILE A 118 -3.10 -10.17 6.82
CA ILE A 118 -3.43 -8.76 6.93
C ILE A 118 -2.13 -7.97 6.88
N LEU A 119 -1.95 -7.19 5.83
CA LEU A 119 -0.76 -6.36 5.67
C LEU A 119 -0.95 -5.06 6.43
N TRP A 120 0.11 -4.56 7.05
CA TRP A 120 0.09 -3.32 7.80
C TRP A 120 1.27 -2.44 7.43
N MET A 121 1.02 -1.14 7.33
CA MET A 121 2.07 -0.14 7.26
C MET A 121 1.72 1.04 8.17
N GLN A 122 2.75 1.69 8.72
CA GLN A 122 2.57 2.96 9.38
C GLN A 122 2.40 4.06 8.32
N GLN A 123 1.37 4.89 8.46
CA GLN A 123 1.21 6.09 7.65
C GLN A 123 2.31 7.09 8.00
N ILE A 124 2.70 7.90 7.03
CA ILE A 124 3.45 9.12 7.30
C ILE A 124 2.61 9.94 8.30
N GLU A 125 3.27 10.45 9.35
CA GLU A 125 2.60 11.14 10.44
C GLU A 125 1.65 12.21 9.88
N PRO A 126 0.36 12.16 10.23
CA PRO A 126 -0.62 13.11 9.73
C PRO A 126 -0.28 14.49 10.32
N THR A 127 0.11 15.43 9.46
CA THR A 127 0.28 16.82 9.87
C THR A 127 -1.08 17.52 9.81
N PHE A 128 -1.63 17.85 10.98
CA PHE A 128 -2.86 18.65 11.12
C PHE A 128 -2.60 20.15 10.89
N ALA A 129 -1.93 20.49 9.78
CA ALA A 129 -1.88 21.87 9.29
C ALA A 129 -3.10 22.13 8.36
N LYS A 130 -3.25 23.36 7.84
CA LYS A 130 -4.36 23.78 6.93
C LYS A 130 -4.56 22.91 5.67
N THR A 131 -3.68 21.94 5.43
CA THR A 131 -3.85 20.87 4.45
C THR A 131 -3.39 19.55 5.10
N ALA A 132 -4.33 18.65 5.39
CA ALA A 132 -4.01 17.29 5.81
C ALA A 132 -3.52 16.50 4.59
N THR A 133 -2.20 16.34 4.44
CA THR A 133 -1.58 15.54 3.37
C THR A 133 -1.24 14.15 3.89
N GLY A 134 -2.26 13.28 3.94
CA GLY A 134 -2.16 11.86 4.23
C GLY A 134 -3.33 11.12 3.58
N SER A 135 -3.27 9.79 3.46
CA SER A 135 -4.44 9.03 2.98
C SER A 135 -5.65 9.33 3.87
N SER A 136 -6.84 9.50 3.29
CA SER A 136 -8.04 9.97 4.03
C SER A 136 -8.32 9.13 5.30
N ASN A 137 -8.08 7.82 5.24
CA ASN A 137 -8.23 6.92 6.37
C ASN A 137 -7.16 7.10 7.46
N GLY A 138 -5.94 7.49 7.09
CA GLY A 138 -4.91 7.89 8.06
C GLY A 138 -5.28 9.16 8.81
N CYS A 139 -5.82 10.17 8.10
CA CYS A 139 -6.30 11.40 8.70
C CYS A 139 -7.51 11.17 9.61
N LEU A 140 -8.46 10.33 9.19
CA LEU A 140 -9.59 9.91 10.02
C LEU A 140 -9.12 9.24 11.32
N ALA A 141 -8.17 8.30 11.20
CA ALA A 141 -7.60 7.63 12.36
C ALA A 141 -6.93 8.58 13.36
N GLY A 142 -6.11 9.51 12.85
CA GLY A 142 -5.49 10.53 13.67
C GLY A 142 -6.51 11.45 14.34
N TYR A 143 -7.56 11.86 13.62
CA TYR A 143 -8.63 12.69 14.17
C TYR A 143 -9.38 11.98 15.30
N LEU A 144 -9.78 10.72 15.11
CA LEU A 144 -10.54 9.95 16.10
C LEU A 144 -9.75 9.74 17.40
N ILE A 145 -8.44 9.48 17.31
CA ILE A 145 -7.59 9.24 18.48
C ILE A 145 -7.19 10.54 19.19
N GLU A 146 -6.96 11.63 18.45
CA GLU A 146 -6.66 12.95 19.01
C GLU A 146 -7.84 13.48 19.83
N HIS A 147 -9.06 13.35 19.29
CA HIS A 147 -10.27 13.80 19.97
C HIS A 147 -10.84 12.79 20.97
N LYS A 148 -10.13 11.68 21.23
CA LYS A 148 -10.60 10.58 22.11
C LYS A 148 -12.04 10.19 21.82
N TYR A 149 -12.40 10.05 20.54
CA TYR A 149 -13.79 9.79 20.12
C TYR A 149 -14.38 8.53 20.79
N PHE A 150 -13.56 7.49 20.98
CA PHE A 150 -13.94 6.27 21.69
C PHE A 150 -13.59 6.26 23.19
N GLY A 151 -13.15 7.40 23.75
CA GLY A 151 -12.72 7.51 25.15
C GLY A 151 -11.38 6.83 25.47
N THR A 152 -10.65 6.36 24.45
CA THR A 152 -9.37 5.64 24.58
C THR A 152 -8.23 6.41 23.91
N SER A 153 -6.98 6.11 24.30
CA SER A 153 -5.76 6.60 23.63
C SER A 153 -5.20 5.63 22.59
N GLN A 154 -5.85 4.47 22.43
CA GLN A 154 -5.55 3.46 21.42
C GLN A 154 -6.84 3.04 20.72
N MET A 155 -6.75 2.78 19.42
CA MET A 155 -7.87 2.28 18.65
C MET A 155 -7.43 1.22 17.64
N ASN A 156 -8.32 0.26 17.39
CA ASN A 156 -8.20 -0.73 16.34
C ASN A 156 -9.59 -0.92 15.73
N ILE A 157 -9.82 -0.29 14.58
CA ILE A 157 -11.14 -0.21 13.96
C ILE A 157 -11.12 -0.70 12.52
N ARG A 158 -12.30 -1.07 12.03
CA ARG A 158 -12.59 -1.39 10.64
C ARG A 158 -13.20 -0.19 9.95
N VAL A 159 -12.74 0.13 8.75
CA VAL A 159 -13.34 1.15 7.88
C VAL A 159 -13.70 0.53 6.53
N GLU A 160 -14.90 0.86 6.10
CA GLU A 160 -15.53 0.38 4.88
C GLU A 160 -15.80 1.57 3.95
N GLN A 161 -15.50 1.42 2.66
CA GLN A 161 -15.68 2.47 1.66
C GLN A 161 -15.94 1.88 0.26
N GLY A 162 -16.33 2.73 -0.69
CA GLY A 162 -16.37 2.36 -2.11
C GLY A 162 -17.59 1.56 -2.55
N TYR A 163 -18.59 1.40 -1.69
CA TYR A 163 -19.84 0.71 -2.03
C TYR A 163 -20.63 1.45 -3.12
N GLU A 164 -20.61 2.78 -3.10
CA GLU A 164 -21.34 3.64 -4.06
C GLU A 164 -20.77 3.59 -5.49
N ILE A 165 -19.56 3.05 -5.65
CA ILE A 165 -18.87 2.90 -6.94
C ILE A 165 -18.62 1.42 -7.29
N ASP A 166 -19.35 0.49 -6.64
CA ASP A 166 -19.24 -0.96 -6.84
C ASP A 166 -17.82 -1.53 -6.62
N ARG A 167 -17.07 -0.90 -5.72
CA ARG A 167 -15.70 -1.29 -5.33
C ARG A 167 -15.59 -1.33 -3.81
N PRO A 168 -16.36 -2.20 -3.13
CA PRO A 168 -16.35 -2.29 -1.68
C PRO A 168 -14.92 -2.56 -1.20
N SER A 169 -14.45 -1.79 -0.24
CA SER A 169 -13.09 -1.85 0.27
C SER A 169 -13.11 -1.98 1.78
N LEU A 170 -12.29 -2.89 2.31
CA LEU A 170 -12.13 -3.13 3.74
C LEU A 170 -10.72 -2.75 4.20
N LEU A 171 -10.65 -1.75 5.07
CA LEU A 171 -9.43 -1.29 5.71
C LEU A 171 -9.48 -1.53 7.21
N TYR A 172 -8.31 -1.78 7.79
CA TYR A 172 -8.10 -1.81 9.23
C TYR A 172 -7.23 -0.62 9.62
N LEU A 173 -7.64 0.09 10.67
CA LEU A 173 -6.91 1.24 11.20
C LEU A 173 -6.51 0.96 12.63
N ARG A 174 -5.21 1.06 12.91
CA ARG A 174 -4.68 1.11 14.28
C ARG A 174 -4.16 2.52 14.51
N ALA A 175 -4.50 3.13 15.64
CA ALA A 175 -3.85 4.37 16.04
C ALA A 175 -3.62 4.42 17.54
N GLU A 176 -2.56 5.10 17.93
CA GLU A 176 -2.16 5.31 19.31
C GLU A 176 -1.68 6.75 19.49
N ASN A 177 -2.22 7.43 20.50
CA ASN A 177 -1.76 8.75 20.91
C ASN A 177 -0.75 8.59 22.06
N GLY A 178 0.53 8.78 21.74
CA GLY A 178 1.65 8.69 22.68
C GLY A 178 1.96 10.01 23.40
N GLY A 179 1.11 11.03 23.28
CA GLY A 179 1.32 12.36 23.84
C GLY A 179 1.92 13.32 22.83
N GLU A 180 3.22 13.20 22.53
CA GLU A 180 3.90 14.09 21.56
C GLU A 180 3.60 13.72 20.10
N HIS A 181 3.28 12.46 19.82
CA HIS A 181 3.07 11.93 18.48
C HIS A 181 1.87 10.99 18.42
N ILE A 182 1.19 10.98 17.28
CA ILE A 182 0.16 10.00 16.97
C ILE A 182 0.71 9.01 15.94
N ALA A 183 0.81 7.75 16.35
CA ALA A 183 1.13 6.66 15.43
C ALA A 183 -0.17 6.18 14.76
N VAL A 184 -0.19 6.14 13.43
CA VAL A 184 -1.32 5.61 12.66
C VAL A 184 -0.82 4.51 11.74
N SER A 185 -1.43 3.33 11.79
CA SER A 185 -1.21 2.23 10.87
C SER A 185 -2.46 1.91 10.09
N VAL A 186 -2.28 1.66 8.79
CA VAL A 186 -3.34 1.23 7.87
C VAL A 186 -3.00 -0.17 7.40
N GLY A 187 -4.00 -1.05 7.39
CA GLY A 187 -3.86 -2.40 6.91
C GLY A 187 -5.05 -2.93 6.15
N GLY A 188 -4.87 -4.10 5.56
CA GLY A 188 -5.91 -4.81 4.81
C GLY A 188 -5.38 -5.94 3.95
N LYS A 189 -6.31 -6.63 3.30
CA LYS A 189 -6.04 -7.78 2.44
C LYS A 189 -5.68 -7.37 1.02
N VAL A 190 -4.91 -8.23 0.37
CA VAL A 190 -4.54 -8.10 -1.05
C VAL A 190 -4.96 -9.36 -1.78
N VAL A 191 -5.73 -9.19 -2.86
CA VAL A 191 -6.26 -10.29 -3.65
C VAL A 191 -5.63 -10.27 -5.04
N LYS A 192 -5.04 -11.40 -5.47
CA LYS A 192 -4.50 -11.54 -6.83
C LYS A 192 -5.64 -11.64 -7.84
N VAL A 193 -5.60 -10.82 -8.88
CA VAL A 193 -6.63 -10.75 -9.92
C VAL A 193 -6.16 -11.43 -11.21
N ALA A 194 -5.04 -10.94 -11.77
CA ALA A 194 -4.53 -11.37 -13.07
C ALA A 194 -2.99 -11.25 -13.14
N GLU A 195 -2.39 -11.90 -14.13
CA GLU A 195 -0.99 -11.71 -14.49
C GLU A 195 -0.80 -11.80 -16.00
N GLY A 196 0.19 -11.08 -16.53
CA GLY A 196 0.40 -10.99 -17.98
C GLY A 196 1.75 -10.38 -18.35
N ARG A 197 1.89 -10.09 -19.65
CA ARG A 197 3.10 -9.49 -20.25
C ARG A 197 2.72 -8.26 -21.06
N LEU A 198 3.55 -7.23 -21.00
CA LEU A 198 3.50 -6.05 -21.87
C LEU A 198 4.47 -6.26 -23.04
N PHE A 199 4.11 -5.71 -24.21
CA PHE A 199 4.82 -5.83 -25.49
C PHE A 199 5.18 -4.46 -26.05
#